data_AF-A0AAE2EFT3-F1
#
_entry.id   AF-A0AAE2EFT3-F1
#
_cell.length_a   1.000
_cell.length_b   1.000
_cell.length_c   1.000
_cell.angle_alpha   90.00
_cell.angle_beta   90.00
_cell.angle_gamma   90.00
#
_symmetry.space_group_name_H-M   'P 1'
#
loop_
_entity.id
_entity.type
_entity.pdbx_description
1 polymer ?
#
loop_
_entity_poly.entity_id
_entity_poly.type
_entity_poly.pdbx_seq_one_letter_code
_entity_poly.pdbx_strand_id
1 'polypeptide(L)'
;MAERIVPLTEAGSVEAGAHHEIIGNGYWRINDEQLQSELDGATIVTRDNSFAAFTLLTGYRDKSYGGSPFVIIQNELRGQLHLMIAPDVD
;
A
#
# COMPACT_ATOMS: atom_id res chain seq x y z
N MET A 1 -27.17 7.93 14.90
CA MET A 1 -26.36 8.14 13.68
C MET A 1 -26.15 6.76 13.08
N ALA A 2 -26.66 6.49 11.88
CA ALA A 2 -26.59 5.17 11.28
C ALA A 2 -25.33 5.04 10.44
N GLU A 3 -24.45 4.10 10.81
CA GLU A 3 -23.28 3.71 10.02
C GLU A 3 -23.77 3.09 8.71
N ARG A 4 -23.48 3.76 7.60
CA ARG A 4 -23.86 3.32 6.26
C ARG A 4 -22.80 2.35 5.76
N ILE A 5 -23.05 1.06 5.97
CA ILE A 5 -22.23 -0.04 5.46
C ILE A 5 -22.38 -0.05 3.94
N VAL A 6 -21.32 0.25 3.20
CA VAL A 6 -21.31 0.15 1.74
C VAL A 6 -21.12 -1.33 1.39
N PRO A 7 -22.06 -1.98 0.70
CA PRO A 7 -21.87 -3.35 0.26
C PRO A 7 -20.75 -3.42 -0.79
N LEU A 8 -19.81 -4.36 -0.63
CA LEU A 8 -18.70 -4.65 -1.54
C LEU A 8 -19.14 -5.21 -2.92
N THR A 9 -20.39 -5.04 -3.31
CA THR A 9 -21.03 -5.81 -4.41
C THR A 9 -21.15 -5.05 -5.74
N GLU A 10 -20.37 -3.99 -5.95
CA GLU A 10 -20.29 -3.32 -7.27
C GLU A 10 -18.84 -2.90 -7.61
N ALA A 11 -17.86 -3.77 -7.36
CA ALA A 11 -16.62 -3.68 -8.13
C ALA A 11 -16.92 -4.21 -9.54
N GLY A 12 -17.45 -3.36 -10.42
CA GLY A 12 -17.61 -3.67 -11.84
C GLY A 12 -16.29 -4.18 -12.43
N SER A 13 -16.37 -4.95 -13.53
CA SER A 13 -15.19 -5.48 -14.21
C SER A 13 -14.20 -4.34 -14.52
N VAL A 14 -13.10 -4.29 -13.78
CA VAL A 14 -12.00 -3.38 -14.06
C VAL A 14 -11.24 -3.96 -15.26
N GLU A 15 -11.19 -3.22 -16.36
CA GLU A 15 -10.43 -3.63 -17.53
C GLU A 15 -8.95 -3.69 -17.17
N ALA A 16 -8.37 -4.89 -17.24
CA ALA A 16 -6.94 -5.08 -17.06
C ALA A 16 -6.19 -4.27 -18.14
N GLY A 17 -5.43 -3.25 -17.70
CA GLY A 17 -4.66 -2.37 -18.59
C GLY A 17 -5.23 -0.96 -18.76
N ALA A 18 -6.40 -0.65 -18.18
CA ALA A 18 -6.84 0.73 -18.07
C ALA A 18 -6.00 1.48 -17.02
N HIS A 19 -5.48 2.65 -17.38
CA HIS A 19 -4.79 3.51 -16.41
C HIS A 19 -5.82 4.15 -15.48
N HIS A 20 -5.98 3.55 -14.31
CA HIS A 20 -6.77 4.15 -13.24
C HIS A 20 -5.89 5.15 -12.47
N GLU A 21 -6.29 6.41 -12.47
CA GLU A 21 -5.72 7.40 -11.57
C GLU A 21 -6.05 6.98 -10.13
N ILE A 22 -5.04 7.03 -9.24
CA ILE A 22 -5.26 6.79 -7.82
C ILE A 22 -5.74 8.12 -7.25
N ILE A 23 -7.04 8.20 -6.96
CA ILE A 23 -7.69 9.41 -6.45
C ILE A 23 -7.71 9.36 -4.92
N GLY A 24 -7.06 10.30 -4.27
CA GLY A 24 -6.99 10.43 -2.80
C GLY A 24 -5.60 10.83 -2.32
N ASN A 25 -5.52 11.46 -1.14
CA ASN A 25 -4.25 11.70 -0.46
C ASN A 25 -3.80 10.41 0.23
N GLY A 26 -2.51 10.25 0.48
CA GLY A 26 -2.03 9.06 1.17
C GLY A 26 -1.52 7.94 0.27
N TYR A 27 -1.41 8.12 -1.05
CA TYR A 27 -1.00 7.08 -2.00
C TYR A 27 0.17 7.53 -2.87
N TRP A 28 1.24 6.73 -2.92
CA TRP A 28 2.42 7.01 -3.73
C TRP A 28 2.89 5.78 -4.48
N ARG A 29 3.31 5.99 -5.72
CA ARG A 29 4.09 5.00 -6.47
C ARG A 29 5.56 5.27 -6.20
N ILE A 30 6.26 4.29 -5.66
CA ILE A 30 7.67 4.42 -5.26
C ILE A 30 8.54 3.39 -5.99
N ASN A 31 9.79 3.77 -6.28
CA ASN A 31 10.78 2.86 -6.85
C ASN A 31 11.49 2.04 -5.75
N ASP A 32 12.40 1.15 -6.15
CA ASP A 32 13.14 0.29 -5.22
C ASP A 32 13.96 1.08 -4.18
N GLU A 33 14.60 2.18 -4.60
CA GLU A 33 15.43 3.03 -3.71
C GLU A 33 14.57 3.73 -2.65
N GLN A 34 13.43 4.28 -3.07
CA GLN A 34 12.46 4.92 -2.19
C GLN A 34 11.82 3.88 -1.25
N LEU A 35 11.48 2.69 -1.74
CA LEU A 35 10.98 1.60 -0.90
C LEU A 35 12.01 1.25 0.19
N GLN A 36 13.28 1.10 -0.18
CA GLN A 36 14.32 0.82 0.79
C GLN A 36 14.45 1.93 1.84
N SER A 37 14.36 3.19 1.42
CA SER A 37 14.35 4.33 2.34
C SER A 37 13.16 4.33 3.28
N GLU A 38 11.96 3.96 2.80
CA GLU A 38 10.74 3.90 3.63
C GLU A 38 10.77 2.75 4.64
N LEU A 39 11.44 1.65 4.28
CA LEU A 39 11.63 0.51 5.17
C LEU A 39 12.78 0.71 6.16
N ASP A 40 13.67 1.68 5.93
CA ASP A 40 14.77 1.98 6.84
C ASP A 40 14.23 2.64 8.12
N GLY A 41 14.29 1.90 9.23
CA GLY A 41 13.75 2.35 10.51
C GLY A 41 12.26 2.08 10.73
N ALA A 42 11.57 1.53 9.73
CA ALA A 42 10.18 1.09 9.86
C ALA A 42 10.05 -0.18 10.71
N THR A 43 8.93 -0.29 11.42
CA THR A 43 8.49 -1.51 12.09
C THR A 43 7.52 -2.26 11.19
N ILE A 44 7.93 -3.42 10.66
CA ILE A 44 7.04 -4.29 9.88
C ILE A 44 6.23 -5.17 10.85
N VAL A 45 4.91 -5.01 10.82
CA VAL A 45 3.97 -5.80 11.63
C VAL A 45 3.57 -7.08 10.88
N THR A 46 3.26 -6.95 9.59
CA THR A 46 2.87 -8.08 8.73
C THR A 46 3.67 -8.06 7.45
N ARG A 47 4.15 -9.23 7.05
CA ARG A 47 4.67 -9.51 5.70
C ARG A 47 3.95 -10.74 5.17
N ASP A 48 3.12 -10.55 4.15
CA ASP A 48 2.38 -11.61 3.48
C ASP A 48 2.89 -11.75 2.04
N ASN A 49 3.54 -12.89 1.78
CA ASN A 49 4.13 -13.26 0.50
C ASN A 49 3.36 -14.42 -0.17
N SER A 50 2.10 -14.65 0.23
CA SER A 50 1.26 -15.68 -0.37
C SER A 50 0.83 -15.36 -1.81
N PHE A 51 0.99 -14.11 -2.25
CA PHE A 51 0.71 -13.67 -3.61
C PHE A 51 1.91 -13.86 -4.54
N ALA A 52 1.67 -14.38 -5.75
CA ALA A 52 2.75 -14.68 -6.69
C ALA A 52 3.39 -13.44 -7.35
N ALA A 53 2.68 -12.30 -7.37
CA ALA A 53 3.10 -11.10 -8.10
C ALA A 53 3.55 -9.94 -7.20
N PHE A 54 3.26 -10.00 -5.90
CA PHE A 54 3.60 -8.94 -4.96
C PHE A 54 3.71 -9.49 -3.54
N THR A 55 4.37 -8.74 -2.66
CA THR A 55 4.36 -8.94 -1.22
C THR A 55 3.55 -7.82 -0.56
N LEU A 56 2.63 -8.15 0.34
CA LEU A 56 1.91 -7.18 1.15
C LEU A 56 2.68 -6.94 2.45
N LEU A 57 3.04 -5.69 2.71
CA LEU A 57 3.67 -5.26 3.95
C LEU A 57 2.73 -4.30 4.68
N THR A 58 2.57 -4.48 5.98
CA THR A 58 1.92 -3.49 6.85
C THR A 58 2.81 -3.20 8.05
N GLY A 59 2.74 -1.98 8.56
CA GLY A 59 3.59 -1.57 9.65
C GLY A 59 3.44 -0.12 10.04
N TYR A 60 4.47 0.38 10.71
CA TYR A 60 4.60 1.76 11.14
C TYR A 60 5.94 2.30 10.65
N ARG A 61 5.97 3.55 10.16
CA ARG A 61 7.22 4.19 9.68
C ARG A 61 8.22 4.42 10.81
N ASP A 62 7.73 4.52 12.04
CA ASP A 62 8.55 4.66 13.23
C ASP A 62 8.86 3.32 13.91
N LYS A 63 9.96 3.28 14.68
CA LYS A 63 10.35 2.13 15.53
C LYS A 63 9.40 1.88 16.71
N SER A 64 8.52 2.84 16.99
CA SER A 64 7.54 2.76 18.08
C SER A 64 6.24 2.15 17.57
N TYR A 65 5.75 1.12 18.26
CA TYR A 65 4.44 0.55 17.99
C TYR A 65 3.35 1.63 18.16
N GLY A 66 2.58 1.89 17.10
CA GLY A 66 1.57 2.97 17.07
C GLY A 66 2.05 4.30 16.47
N GLY A 67 3.19 4.34 15.78
CA GLY A 67 3.61 5.47 14.94
C GLY A 67 2.77 5.61 13.66
N SER A 68 3.28 6.35 12.66
CA SER A 68 2.53 6.58 11.42
C SER A 68 2.35 5.27 10.62
N PRO A 69 1.11 4.77 10.45
CA PRO A 69 0.88 3.48 9.81
C PRO A 69 1.13 3.54 8.30
N PHE A 70 1.53 2.40 7.74
CA PHE A 70 1.60 2.24 6.29
C PHE A 70 1.10 0.86 5.83
N VAL A 71 0.72 0.82 4.56
CA VAL A 71 0.53 -0.40 3.77
C VAL A 71 1.39 -0.26 2.51
N ILE A 72 2.18 -1.28 2.19
CA ILE A 72 2.98 -1.33 0.97
C ILE A 72 2.60 -2.59 0.19
N ILE A 73 2.33 -2.42 -1.10
CA ILE A 73 2.26 -3.50 -2.08
C ILE A 73 3.60 -3.50 -2.82
N GLN A 74 4.52 -4.35 -2.36
CA GLN A 74 5.82 -4.52 -2.97
C GLN A 74 5.67 -5.39 -4.21
N ASN A 75 5.73 -4.78 -5.39
CA ASN A 75 5.77 -5.51 -6.65
C ASN A 75 7.01 -6.43 -6.74
N GLU A 76 6.81 -7.70 -7.10
CA GLU A 76 7.91 -8.67 -7.32
C GLU A 76 8.32 -8.74 -8.80
N LEU A 77 7.58 -8.07 -9.69
CA LEU A 77 7.91 -7.96 -11.11
C LEU A 77 9.02 -6.92 -11.30
N ARG A 78 10.13 -7.34 -11.91
CA ARG A 78 11.32 -6.49 -12.09
C ARG A 78 10.99 -5.19 -12.83
N GLY A 79 11.44 -4.06 -12.27
CA GLY A 79 11.32 -2.73 -12.87
C GLY A 79 9.94 -2.09 -12.74
N GLN A 80 9.03 -2.68 -11.96
CA GLN A 80 7.73 -2.10 -11.67
C GLN A 80 7.78 -1.33 -10.34
N LEU A 81 6.99 -0.25 -10.27
CA LEU A 81 6.86 0.54 -9.05
C LEU A 81 6.05 -0.22 -7.98
N HIS A 82 6.34 0.06 -6.72
CA HIS A 82 5.57 -0.39 -5.58
C HIS A 82 4.49 0.65 -5.26
N LEU A 83 3.39 0.20 -4.65
CA LEU A 83 2.39 1.10 -4.10
C LEU A 83 2.64 1.25 -2.60
N MET A 84 2.73 2.49 -2.13
CA MET A 84 2.73 2.82 -0.71
C MET A 84 1.46 3.59 -0.37
N ILE A 85 0.88 3.25 0.77
CA ILE A 85 -0.27 3.90 1.35
C ILE A 85 0.10 4.32 2.77
N ALA A 86 0.08 5.62 3.06
CA ALA A 86 0.36 6.18 4.38
C ALA A 86 -0.53 7.41 4.60
N PRO A 87 -1.60 7.31 5.40
CA PRO A 87 -2.66 8.31 5.46
C PRO A 87 -2.23 9.66 6.07
N ASP A 88 -1.12 9.69 6.80
CA ASP A 88 -0.65 10.89 7.53
C ASP A 88 0.46 11.67 6.79
N VAL A 89 0.78 11.30 5.54
CA VAL A 89 1.76 12.04 4.74
C VAL A 89 0.99 12.90 3.74
N ASP A 90 1.17 14.21 3.86
CA ASP A 90 0.64 15.24 2.94
C ASP A 90 1.56 15.39 1.72
#